data_AF-A0A261S313-F1
#
_entry.id   AF-A0A261S313-F1
#
_cell.length_a   1.000
_cell.length_b   1.000
_cell.length_c   1.000
_cell.angle_alpha   90.00
_cell.angle_beta   90.00
_cell.angle_gamma   90.00
#
_symmetry.space_group_name_H-M   'P 1'
#
loop_
_entity.id
_entity.type
_entity.pdbx_description
1 polymer ?
#
loop_
_entity_poly.entity_id
_entity_poly.type
_entity_poly.pdbx_seq_one_letter_code
_entity_poly.pdbx_strand_id
1 'polypeptide(L)'
;MNVHTNKQHRDIHSVTVDEAEVHRLIAEVVAHKVGVNLDAASVTWHAYHSSRDTSTGIRHDVRVEIIDDHMPQAMPEAPGWV
;
A
#
# COMPACT_ATOMS: atom_id res chain seq x y z
N MET A 1 5.07 12.86 8.12
CA MET A 1 3.73 13.50 8.26
C MET A 1 3.58 14.47 9.45
N ASN A 2 3.20 15.74 9.22
CA ASN A 2 2.80 16.72 10.26
C ASN A 2 1.31 17.07 10.12
N VAL A 3 0.48 16.69 11.10
CA VAL A 3 -0.97 16.93 11.06
C VAL A 3 -1.31 18.28 11.67
N HIS A 4 -1.91 19.18 10.89
CA HIS A 4 -2.48 20.42 11.39
C HIS A 4 -3.93 20.19 11.81
N THR A 5 -4.28 20.62 13.03
CA THR A 5 -5.66 20.56 13.53
C THR A 5 -6.17 21.96 13.75
N ASN A 6 -7.25 22.33 13.05
CA ASN A 6 -7.96 23.57 13.24
C ASN A 6 -9.24 23.28 14.04
N LYS A 7 -9.28 23.71 15.30
CA LYS A 7 -10.41 23.53 16.22
C LYS A 7 -11.33 24.75 16.18
N GLN A 8 -12.53 24.59 15.64
CA GLN A 8 -13.59 25.62 15.63
C GLN A 8 -14.93 24.99 16.07
N HIS A 9 -16.05 25.37 15.45
CA HIS A 9 -17.34 24.67 15.58
C HIS A 9 -17.32 23.24 14.99
N ARG A 10 -16.26 22.89 14.26
CA ARG A 10 -15.88 21.55 13.81
C ARG A 10 -14.37 21.40 13.89
N ASP A 11 -13.89 20.19 14.14
CA ASP A 11 -12.47 19.86 14.10
C ASP A 11 -12.09 19.48 12.66
N ILE A 12 -11.13 20.21 12.09
CA ILE A 12 -10.57 19.90 10.77
C ILE A 12 -9.13 19.42 10.96
N HIS A 13 -8.88 18.17 10.60
CA HIS A 13 -7.54 17.58 10.58
C HIS A 13 -7.05 17.54 9.13
N SER A 14 -5.98 18.28 8.85
CA SER A 14 -5.42 18.40 7.50
C SER A 14 -3.95 18.07 7.52
N VAL A 15 -3.48 17.39 6.49
CA VAL A 15 -2.07 17.15 6.26
C VAL A 15 -1.75 17.28 4.78
N THR A 16 -0.59 17.84 4.49
CA THR A 16 -0.01 17.83 3.16
C THR A 16 1.12 16.81 3.17
N VAL A 17 1.06 15.88 2.23
CA VAL A 17 2.05 14.83 2.01
C VAL A 17 2.48 14.85 0.55
N ASP A 18 3.69 14.40 0.29
CA ASP A 18 4.18 14.17 -1.06
C ASP A 18 3.58 12.88 -1.66
N GLU A 19 3.68 12.76 -2.97
CA GLU A 19 3.10 11.63 -3.70
C GLU A 19 3.66 10.28 -3.25
N ALA A 20 4.94 10.20 -2.89
CA ALA A 20 5.54 8.95 -2.41
C ALA A 20 4.96 8.53 -1.06
N GLU A 21 4.73 9.47 -0.14
CA GLU A 21 4.09 9.20 1.15
C GLU A 21 2.60 8.83 0.96
N VAL A 22 1.88 9.46 0.01
CA VAL A 22 0.51 9.03 -0.36
C VAL A 22 0.47 7.58 -0.84
N HIS A 23 1.37 7.24 -1.77
CA HIS A 23 1.49 5.88 -2.30
C HIS A 23 1.76 4.86 -1.21
N ARG A 24 2.69 5.16 -0.30
CA ARG A 24 3.01 4.27 0.82
C ARG A 24 1.80 4.07 1.74
N LEU A 25 1.10 5.13 2.11
CA LEU A 25 -0.08 5.04 2.98
C LEU A 25 -1.20 4.18 2.38
N ILE A 26 -1.47 4.36 1.08
CA ILE A 26 -2.49 3.56 0.39
C ILE A 26 -2.04 2.10 0.32
N ALA A 27 -0.76 1.85 0.04
CA ALA A 27 -0.22 0.49 0.03
C ALA A 27 -0.32 -0.18 1.40
N GLU A 28 0.01 0.52 2.49
CA GLU A 28 -0.12 0.00 3.85
C GLU A 28 -1.57 -0.37 4.19
N VAL A 29 -2.54 0.45 3.79
CA VAL A 29 -3.97 0.17 3.96
C VAL A 29 -4.38 -1.11 3.21
N VAL A 30 -3.91 -1.27 1.97
CA VAL A 30 -4.20 -2.49 1.18
C VAL A 30 -3.53 -3.70 1.81
N ALA A 31 -2.25 -3.58 2.18
CA ALA A 31 -1.45 -4.65 2.80
C ALA A 31 -2.09 -5.14 4.10
N HIS A 32 -2.53 -4.22 4.96
CA HIS A 32 -3.24 -4.55 6.19
C HIS A 32 -4.55 -5.32 5.92
N LYS A 33 -5.29 -4.97 4.85
CA LYS A 33 -6.52 -5.69 4.48
C LYS A 33 -6.26 -7.10 3.99
N VAL A 34 -5.11 -7.36 3.35
CA VAL A 34 -4.75 -8.69 2.84
C VAL A 34 -3.82 -9.47 3.78
N GLY A 35 -3.44 -8.89 4.92
CA GLY A 35 -2.58 -9.54 5.91
C GLY A 35 -1.11 -9.64 5.51
N VAL A 36 -0.64 -8.78 4.60
CA VAL A 36 0.74 -8.78 4.09
C VAL A 36 1.56 -7.68 4.79
N ASN A 37 2.83 -7.98 5.09
CA ASN A 37 3.79 -6.98 5.56
C ASN A 37 4.59 -6.44 4.37
N LEU A 38 4.44 -5.16 4.04
CA LEU A 38 5.16 -4.52 2.92
C LEU A 38 6.68 -4.47 3.11
N ASP A 39 7.16 -4.60 4.34
CA ASP A 39 8.59 -4.57 4.65
C ASP A 39 9.20 -5.98 4.72
N ALA A 40 8.40 -7.01 4.43
CA ALA A 40 8.91 -8.37 4.29
C ALA A 40 9.74 -8.50 3.02
N ALA A 41 10.86 -9.24 3.10
CA ALA A 41 11.78 -9.41 1.98
C ALA A 41 11.16 -10.14 0.77
N SER A 42 10.09 -10.92 0.96
CA SER A 42 9.35 -11.60 -0.10
C SER A 42 8.28 -10.73 -0.76
N VAL A 43 8.10 -9.50 -0.30
CA VAL A 43 7.01 -8.62 -0.73
C VAL A 43 7.57 -7.46 -1.52
N THR A 44 7.12 -7.34 -2.77
CA THR A 44 7.35 -6.15 -3.61
C THR A 44 6.03 -5.44 -3.83
N TRP A 45 6.04 -4.12 -3.90
CA TRP A 45 4.84 -3.36 -4.20
C TRP A 45 5.13 -2.18 -5.12
N HIS A 46 4.13 -1.83 -5.91
CA HIS A 46 4.15 -0.68 -6.80
C HIS A 46 2.88 0.14 -6.63
N ALA A 47 3.01 1.45 -6.77
CA ALA A 47 1.89 2.37 -6.73
C ALA A 47 2.00 3.35 -7.89
N TYR A 48 0.87 3.64 -8.50
CA TYR A 48 0.76 4.50 -9.67
C TYR A 48 -0.35 5.50 -9.44
N HIS A 49 -0.03 6.77 -9.61
CA HIS A 49 -1.03 7.81 -9.76
C HIS A 49 -1.30 8.02 -11.26
N SER A 50 -2.58 8.04 -11.62
CA SER A 50 -3.01 8.31 -12.99
C SER A 50 -4.14 9.33 -12.97
N SER A 51 -4.12 10.23 -13.95
CA SER A 51 -5.18 11.19 -14.19
C SER A 51 -5.81 10.93 -15.54
N ARG A 52 -7.13 10.84 -15.60
CA ARG A 52 -7.87 10.70 -16.86
C ARG A 52 -8.91 11.79 -16.99
N ASP A 53 -9.04 12.31 -18.20
CA ASP A 53 -10.13 13.21 -18.56
C ASP A 53 -11.44 12.43 -18.61
N THR A 54 -12.50 13.03 -18.08
CA THR A 54 -13.86 12.50 -18.09
C THR A 54 -14.81 13.63 -18.46
N SER A 55 -16.00 13.29 -18.98
CA SER A 55 -17.01 14.28 -19.35
C SER A 55 -17.45 15.21 -18.21
N THR A 56 -17.07 14.93 -16.96
CA THR A 56 -17.37 15.72 -15.76
C THR A 56 -16.14 16.36 -15.11
N GLY A 57 -14.96 16.25 -15.71
CA GLY A 57 -13.71 16.82 -15.18
C GLY A 57 -12.56 15.81 -15.10
N ILE A 58 -11.48 16.19 -14.41
CA ILE A 58 -10.29 15.33 -14.24
C ILE A 58 -10.53 14.36 -13.09
N ARG A 59 -10.44 13.07 -13.39
CA ARG A 59 -10.45 12.02 -12.37
C ARG A 59 -9.02 11.60 -12.07
N HIS A 60 -8.71 11.53 -10.78
CA HIS A 60 -7.44 11.02 -10.26
C HIS A 60 -7.68 9.63 -9.67
N ASP A 61 -6.90 8.66 -10.12
CA ASP A 61 -6.95 7.28 -9.66
C ASP A 61 -5.56 6.88 -9.14
N VAL A 62 -5.49 6.29 -7.95
CA VAL A 62 -4.29 5.64 -7.43
C VAL A 62 -4.49 4.13 -7.49
N ARG A 63 -3.57 3.43 -8.14
CA ARG A 63 -3.52 1.97 -8.23
C ARG A 63 -2.34 1.46 -7.43
N VAL A 64 -2.58 0.49 -6.56
CA VAL A 64 -1.52 -0.22 -5.83
C VAL A 64 -1.55 -1.69 -6.19
N GLU A 65 -0.36 -2.25 -6.42
CA GLU A 65 -0.13 -3.67 -6.66
C GLU A 65 0.84 -4.19 -5.61
N ILE A 66 0.43 -5.23 -4.87
CA ILE A 66 1.27 -5.93 -3.89
C ILE A 66 1.52 -7.33 -4.43
N ILE A 67 2.80 -7.71 -4.50
CA ILE A 67 3.28 -8.99 -5.01
C ILE A 67 3.93 -9.69 -3.82
N ASP A 68 3.36 -10.82 -3.39
CA ASP A 68 3.91 -11.67 -2.33
C ASP A 68 4.44 -12.96 -2.95
N ASP A 69 5.76 -13.04 -3.11
CA ASP A 69 6.42 -14.23 -3.66
C ASP A 69 6.56 -15.30 -2.56
N HIS A 70 5.50 -16.09 -2.40
CA HIS A 70 5.57 -17.32 -1.63
C HIS A 70 6.37 -18.37 -2.42
N MET A 71 7.71 -18.31 -2.40
CA MET A 71 8.49 -19.48 -2.79
C MET A 71 8.15 -20.63 -1.82
N PRO A 72 7.68 -21.79 -2.29
CA PRO A 72 7.44 -22.92 -1.41
C PRO A 72 8.77 -23.35 -0.80
N GLN A 73 8.85 -23.26 0.53
CA GLN A 73 9.97 -23.78 1.31
C GLN A 73 10.13 -25.27 0.97
N ALA A 74 11.29 -25.64 0.42
CA ALA A 74 11.59 -27.00 0.02
C ALA A 74 11.27 -27.97 1.17
N MET A 75 10.46 -28.99 0.87
CA MET A 75 10.11 -30.05 1.82
C MET A 75 11.38 -30.68 2.38
N PRO A 76 11.52 -30.88 3.70
CA PRO A 76 12.63 -31.63 4.24
C PRO A 76 12.61 -33.04 3.66
N GLU A 77 13.73 -33.42 3.06
CA GLU A 77 14.03 -34.75 2.55
C GLU A 77 13.60 -35.84 3.55
N ALA A 78 12.77 -36.78 3.08
CA ALA A 78 12.30 -37.90 3.88
C ALA A 78 13.52 -38.70 4.39
N PRO A 79 13.56 -39.11 5.67
CA PRO A 79 14.64 -39.96 6.16
C PRO A 79 14.56 -41.31 5.45
N GLY A 80 15.53 -41.56 4.58
CA GLY A 80 15.73 -42.87 3.96
C GLY A 80 16.08 -43.89 5.04
N TRP A 81 15.18 -44.86 5.24
CA TRP A 81 15.50 -46.11 5.92
C TRP A 81 16.12 -47.05 4.89
N VAL A 82 17.40 -47.36 5.05
CA VAL A 82 18.07 -48.57 4.54
C VAL A 82 19.22 -48.94 5.47
#